data_AF-G2X4H4-F1
#
_entry.id   AF-G2X4H4-F1
#
_cell.length_a   1.000
_cell.length_b   1.000
_cell.length_c   1.000
_cell.angle_alpha   90.00
_cell.angle_beta   90.00
_cell.angle_gamma   90.00
#
_symmetry.space_group_name_H-M   'P 1'
#
loop_
_entity.id
_entity.type
_entity.pdbx_description
1 polymer ?
#
loop_
_entity_poly.entity_id
_entity_poly.type
_entity_poly.pdbx_seq_one_letter_code
_entity_poly.pdbx_strand_id
1 'polypeptide(L)'
;MASTATNPQAGQAAASKPPQLPPNVTIFSPRAPSAADALLSGRIFTRLTTTAATTSAQLAAVLRKIQTPPGTAGESFCLAYNGGILIFDGGDAEPQEEEEEEEEKGEDEELLDAHHEHFRAVCLALKDEDVDLDVSGCVFDAKSVLQAGFQLDALSPETVLVIDLVDNDDDDDDAEDDDDEEVTEESLGALGMTS
;
A
#
# COMPACT_ATOMS: atom_id res chain seq x y z
N MET A 1 -43.35 -14.11 57.15
CA MET A 1 -43.21 -15.04 56.01
C MET A 1 -44.17 -14.55 54.95
N ALA A 2 -43.82 -14.15 53.73
CA ALA A 2 -42.57 -14.25 52.97
C ALA A 2 -42.38 -12.96 52.14
N SER A 3 -41.12 -12.57 51.97
CA SER A 3 -40.67 -11.42 51.18
C SER A 3 -40.74 -11.73 49.68
N THR A 4 -41.33 -10.84 48.87
CA THR A 4 -41.25 -10.90 47.41
C THR A 4 -39.94 -10.29 46.95
N ALA A 5 -39.07 -11.13 46.40
CA ALA A 5 -37.78 -10.75 45.82
C ALA A 5 -37.96 -10.11 44.44
N THR A 6 -37.32 -8.97 44.27
CA THR A 6 -37.10 -8.24 43.02
C THR A 6 -36.25 -9.07 42.06
N ASN A 7 -36.70 -9.24 40.81
CA ASN A 7 -35.89 -9.80 39.73
C ASN A 7 -35.55 -8.69 38.72
N PRO A 8 -34.31 -8.16 38.68
CA PRO A 8 -33.84 -7.36 37.57
C PRO A 8 -33.05 -8.27 36.63
N GLN A 9 -33.70 -8.87 35.63
CA GLN A 9 -32.96 -9.44 34.51
C GLN A 9 -32.58 -8.30 33.56
N ALA A 10 -31.43 -7.69 33.86
CA ALA A 10 -30.72 -6.83 32.94
C ALA A 10 -30.50 -7.60 31.64
N GLY A 11 -31.11 -7.13 30.55
CA GLY A 11 -30.69 -7.49 29.21
C GLY A 11 -29.25 -7.03 29.05
N GLN A 12 -28.31 -7.97 29.05
CA GLN A 12 -26.97 -7.71 28.56
C GLN A 12 -27.11 -7.36 27.09
N ALA A 13 -27.08 -6.06 26.78
CA ALA A 13 -26.76 -5.59 25.45
C ALA A 13 -25.36 -6.13 25.14
N ALA A 14 -25.28 -7.16 24.30
CA ALA A 14 -24.02 -7.58 23.72
C ALA A 14 -23.44 -6.34 23.00
N ALA A 15 -22.34 -5.81 23.52
CA ALA A 15 -21.61 -4.74 22.86
C ALA A 15 -21.15 -5.29 21.51
N SER A 16 -21.78 -4.84 20.43
CA SER A 16 -21.37 -5.16 19.07
C SER A 16 -19.94 -4.65 18.88
N LYS A 17 -18.98 -5.56 18.70
CA LYS A 17 -17.61 -5.22 18.35
C LYS A 17 -17.68 -4.36 17.08
N PRO A 18 -17.04 -3.18 17.05
CA PRO A 18 -17.05 -2.36 15.85
C PRO A 18 -16.46 -3.17 14.67
N PRO A 19 -16.99 -2.97 13.45
CA PRO A 19 -16.43 -3.63 12.28
C PRO A 19 -14.94 -3.31 12.18
N GLN A 20 -14.13 -4.35 12.03
CA GLN A 20 -12.68 -4.24 11.82
C GLN A 20 -12.41 -4.35 10.33
N LEU A 21 -11.54 -3.48 9.80
CA LEU A 21 -11.09 -3.57 8.42
C LEU A 21 -10.19 -4.80 8.23
N PRO A 22 -10.14 -5.37 7.01
CA PRO A 22 -9.13 -6.38 6.66
C PRO A 22 -7.70 -5.88 6.92
N PRO A 23 -6.73 -6.78 7.14
CA PRO A 23 -5.35 -6.43 7.52
C PRO A 23 -4.55 -5.72 6.43
N ASN A 24 -4.99 -5.78 5.17
CA ASN A 24 -4.40 -5.08 4.04
C ASN A 24 -5.16 -3.80 3.65
N VAL A 25 -6.15 -3.39 4.45
CA VAL A 25 -7.01 -2.25 4.16
C VAL A 25 -6.89 -1.19 5.25
N THR A 26 -6.60 0.04 4.84
CA THR A 26 -6.56 1.22 5.72
C THR A 26 -7.36 2.38 5.16
N ILE A 27 -7.73 3.29 6.06
CA ILE A 27 -8.33 4.57 5.68
C ILE A 27 -7.28 5.64 5.89
N PHE A 28 -6.85 6.25 4.80
CA PHE A 28 -5.99 7.42 4.80
C PHE A 28 -6.86 8.68 4.96
N SER A 29 -6.71 9.33 6.11
CA SER A 29 -7.42 10.58 6.45
C SER A 29 -6.39 11.66 6.77
N PRO A 30 -5.76 12.28 5.76
CA PRO A 30 -4.76 13.32 5.98
C PRO A 30 -5.39 14.55 6.64
N ARG A 31 -4.56 15.31 7.35
CA ARG A 31 -4.90 16.60 7.96
C ARG A 31 -5.16 17.68 6.92
N ALA A 32 -4.48 17.60 5.78
CA ALA A 32 -4.68 18.49 4.65
C ALA A 32 -5.54 17.75 3.61
N PRO A 33 -6.76 18.22 3.30
CA PRO A 33 -7.60 17.62 2.25
C PRO A 33 -6.89 17.47 0.91
N SER A 34 -6.04 18.45 0.55
CA SER A 34 -5.25 18.41 -0.68
C SER A 34 -4.32 17.19 -0.79
N ALA A 35 -3.96 16.55 0.31
CA ALA A 35 -3.17 15.31 0.28
C ALA A 35 -3.99 14.09 -0.16
N ALA A 36 -5.29 14.07 0.11
CA ALA A 36 -6.18 13.03 -0.41
C ALA A 36 -6.34 13.20 -1.93
N ASP A 37 -6.52 14.43 -2.39
CA ASP A 37 -6.57 14.75 -3.82
C ASP A 37 -5.24 14.39 -4.51
N ALA A 38 -4.10 14.84 -3.99
CA ALA A 38 -2.78 14.55 -4.54
C ALA A 38 -2.48 13.04 -4.64
N LEU A 39 -2.94 12.25 -3.67
CA LEU A 39 -2.83 10.79 -3.72
C LEU A 39 -3.66 10.18 -4.85
N LEU A 40 -4.90 10.66 -5.02
CA LEU A 40 -5.83 10.16 -6.04
C LEU A 40 -5.46 10.61 -7.47
N SER A 41 -4.85 11.79 -7.62
CA SER A 41 -4.43 12.37 -8.89
C SER A 41 -2.94 12.14 -9.23
N GLY A 42 -2.20 11.41 -8.38
CA GLY A 42 -0.79 11.12 -8.61
C GLY A 42 -0.51 10.48 -9.96
N ARG A 43 0.61 10.88 -10.60
CA ARG A 43 1.07 10.39 -11.90
C ARG A 43 2.29 9.48 -11.79
N ILE A 44 3.04 9.60 -10.70
CA ILE A 44 4.22 8.80 -10.43
C ILE A 44 4.20 8.31 -8.98
N PHE A 45 4.55 7.05 -8.79
CA PHE A 45 4.46 6.36 -7.53
C PHE A 45 5.72 5.54 -7.26
N THR A 46 6.18 5.55 -6.01
CA THR A 46 7.26 4.67 -5.53
C THR A 46 6.78 3.95 -4.28
N ARG A 47 6.82 2.62 -4.30
CA ARG A 47 6.62 1.76 -3.12
C ARG A 47 7.98 1.42 -2.53
N LEU A 48 8.17 1.70 -1.25
CA LEU A 48 9.26 1.16 -0.46
C LEU A 48 8.69 0.16 0.53
N THR A 49 9.33 -1.02 0.61
CA THR A 49 8.94 -2.04 1.57
C THR A 49 10.03 -2.13 2.63
N THR A 50 9.65 -2.00 3.90
CA THR A 50 10.54 -2.14 5.05
C THR A 50 10.63 -3.61 5.46
N THR A 51 11.73 -4.01 6.08
CA THR A 51 11.87 -5.39 6.57
C THR A 51 10.86 -5.72 7.66
N ALA A 52 10.53 -7.01 7.84
CA ALA A 52 9.62 -7.49 8.88
C ALA A 52 10.06 -7.16 10.33
N ALA A 53 11.34 -6.81 10.54
CA ALA A 53 11.84 -6.35 11.82
C ALA A 53 11.39 -4.91 12.17
N THR A 54 10.89 -4.16 11.19
CA THR A 54 10.48 -2.76 11.34
C THR A 54 9.24 -2.65 12.21
N THR A 55 9.36 -1.90 13.29
CA THR A 55 8.23 -1.68 14.20
C THR A 55 7.34 -0.54 13.72
N SER A 56 6.06 -0.58 14.10
CA SER A 56 5.13 0.53 13.84
C SER A 56 5.58 1.86 14.47
N ALA A 57 6.32 1.79 15.59
CA ALA A 57 6.88 2.97 16.25
C ALA A 57 8.00 3.62 15.43
N GLN A 58 8.88 2.82 14.81
CA GLN A 58 9.91 3.32 13.89
C GLN A 58 9.27 3.93 12.64
N LEU A 59 8.30 3.25 12.03
CA LEU A 59 7.62 3.78 10.85
C LEU A 59 6.89 5.10 11.15
N ALA A 60 6.26 5.23 12.32
CA ALA A 60 5.67 6.49 12.77
C ALA A 60 6.72 7.58 13.07
N ALA A 61 7.95 7.22 13.47
CA ALA A 61 9.04 8.17 13.65
C ALA A 61 9.59 8.65 12.30
N VAL A 62 9.75 7.75 11.33
CA VAL A 62 10.11 8.05 9.94
C VAL A 62 9.11 9.04 9.36
N LEU A 63 7.81 8.75 9.44
CA LEU A 63 6.76 9.66 8.98
C LEU A 63 6.94 11.04 9.62
N ARG A 64 6.96 11.14 10.96
CA ARG A 64 7.12 12.43 11.66
C ARG A 64 8.33 13.25 11.20
N LYS A 65 9.46 12.60 10.89
CA LYS A 65 10.65 13.26 10.33
C LYS A 65 10.40 13.83 8.95
N ILE A 66 9.71 13.09 8.08
CA ILE A 66 9.31 13.56 6.76
C ILE A 66 8.32 14.73 6.87
N GLN A 67 7.47 14.76 7.91
CA GLN A 67 6.48 15.84 8.13
C GLN A 67 7.06 17.09 8.83
N THR A 68 8.36 17.17 9.13
CA THR A 68 8.97 18.32 9.82
C THR A 68 10.26 18.78 9.12
N PRO A 69 10.40 20.06 8.73
CA PRO A 69 9.97 21.27 9.44
C PRO A 69 8.62 21.88 8.95
N PRO A 70 8.05 22.89 9.65
CA PRO A 70 6.89 23.63 9.15
C PRO A 70 7.24 24.33 7.82
N GLY A 71 6.60 23.89 6.73
CA GLY A 71 6.81 24.43 5.39
C GLY A 71 6.84 23.38 4.27
N THR A 72 7.05 22.10 4.62
CA THR A 72 7.02 20.97 3.69
C THR A 72 5.77 20.13 3.95
N ALA A 73 4.81 20.16 3.01
CA ALA A 73 4.11 19.01 2.42
C ALA A 73 3.88 17.74 3.28
N GLY A 74 3.63 17.87 4.58
CA GLY A 74 3.87 16.80 5.57
C GLY A 74 3.03 15.54 5.46
N GLU A 75 2.05 15.50 4.56
CA GLU A 75 1.29 14.29 4.20
C GLU A 75 0.98 14.24 2.70
N SER A 76 1.45 15.22 1.91
CA SER A 76 0.97 15.43 0.54
C SER A 76 1.72 14.65 -0.52
N PHE A 77 2.77 13.92 -0.15
CA PHE A 77 3.54 13.12 -1.11
C PHE A 77 3.86 11.70 -0.61
N CYS A 78 3.49 11.33 0.62
CA CYS A 78 3.68 9.96 1.09
C CYS A 78 2.69 9.51 2.18
N LEU A 79 2.42 8.21 2.20
CA LEU A 79 1.73 7.51 3.28
C LEU A 79 2.47 6.22 3.63
N ALA A 80 2.29 5.72 4.85
CA ALA A 80 2.86 4.43 5.24
C ALA A 80 1.81 3.54 5.90
N TYR A 81 1.83 2.26 5.54
CA TYR A 81 0.94 1.24 6.04
C TYR A 81 1.57 -0.15 5.91
N ASN A 82 1.41 -0.99 6.94
CA ASN A 82 1.84 -2.39 6.94
C ASN A 82 3.29 -2.64 6.45
N GLY A 83 4.24 -1.77 6.80
CA GLY A 83 5.63 -1.87 6.34
C GLY A 83 5.87 -1.38 4.90
N GLY A 84 4.81 -1.07 4.15
CA GLY A 84 4.86 -0.33 2.90
C GLY A 84 4.86 1.19 3.12
N ILE A 85 5.66 1.90 2.35
CA ILE A 85 5.63 3.35 2.21
C ILE A 85 5.33 3.65 0.75
N LEU A 86 4.22 4.34 0.50
CA LEU A 86 3.87 4.82 -0.83
C LEU A 86 4.22 6.29 -0.93
N ILE A 87 5.07 6.62 -1.90
CA ILE A 87 5.42 7.98 -2.32
C ILE A 87 4.65 8.26 -3.60
N PHE A 88 4.07 9.46 -3.73
CA PHE A 88 3.22 9.84 -4.86
C PHE A 88 3.42 11.32 -5.21
N ASP A 89 3.49 11.62 -6.51
CA ASP A 89 3.66 12.99 -7.02
C ASP A 89 2.90 13.21 -8.34
N GLY A 90 2.75 14.49 -8.71
CA GLY A 90 2.09 14.91 -9.95
C GLY A 90 0.59 15.12 -9.83
N GLY A 91 0.06 15.09 -8.61
CA GLY A 91 -1.35 15.31 -8.32
C GLY A 91 -1.79 16.77 -8.18
N ASP A 92 -0.83 17.72 -8.14
CA ASP A 92 -1.07 19.16 -7.94
C ASP A 92 -1.41 19.93 -9.22
N ALA A 93 -1.86 19.25 -10.29
CA ALA A 93 -2.22 19.91 -11.53
C ALA A 93 -3.51 20.73 -11.36
N GLU A 94 -3.36 21.99 -10.94
CA GLU A 94 -4.29 23.04 -11.36
C GLU A 94 -4.48 22.89 -12.87
N PRO A 95 -5.72 22.94 -13.41
CA PRO A 95 -5.95 22.82 -14.84
C PRO A 95 -5.21 23.97 -15.52
N GLN A 96 -4.04 23.66 -16.09
CA GLN A 96 -3.34 24.58 -16.98
C GLN A 96 -4.29 24.81 -18.15
N GLU A 97 -4.77 26.05 -18.26
CA GLU A 97 -5.49 26.49 -19.45
C GLU A 97 -4.62 26.13 -20.66
N GLU A 98 -5.23 25.45 -21.63
CA GLU A 98 -4.59 24.89 -22.82
C GLU A 98 -3.70 25.93 -23.54
N GLU A 99 -2.43 26.05 -23.15
CA GLU A 99 -1.42 26.79 -23.90
C GLU A 99 -0.57 25.77 -24.66
N GLU A 100 -0.97 25.59 -25.92
CA GLU A 100 -0.20 25.17 -27.10
C GLU A 100 1.04 24.28 -26.87
N GLU A 101 0.87 22.98 -27.15
CA GLU A 101 1.79 21.97 -27.70
C GLU A 101 3.31 22.34 -27.85
N GLU A 102 3.99 22.82 -26.81
CA GLU A 102 5.46 22.82 -26.77
C GLU A 102 5.95 22.40 -25.36
N GLU A 103 6.73 21.31 -25.31
CA GLU A 103 7.51 20.82 -24.16
C GLU A 103 6.90 19.79 -23.17
N GLU A 104 6.07 18.85 -23.63
CA GLU A 104 5.65 17.66 -22.85
C GLU A 104 6.84 16.85 -22.26
N LYS A 105 8.05 17.00 -22.83
CA LYS A 105 9.30 16.39 -22.30
C LYS A 105 9.86 17.07 -21.06
N GLY A 106 9.69 18.38 -20.89
CA GLY A 106 10.30 19.14 -19.80
C GLY A 106 9.56 18.90 -18.48
N GLU A 107 8.23 18.91 -18.53
CA GLU A 107 7.38 18.74 -17.35
C GLU A 107 7.53 17.35 -16.71
N ASP A 108 7.66 16.31 -17.52
CA ASP A 108 7.87 14.94 -17.01
C ASP A 108 9.25 14.76 -16.36
N GLU A 109 10.29 15.47 -16.84
CA GLU A 109 11.61 15.47 -16.22
C GLU A 109 11.60 16.23 -14.88
N GLU A 110 10.95 17.40 -14.82
CA GLU A 110 10.79 18.16 -13.57
C GLU A 110 9.99 17.41 -12.51
N LEU A 111 8.90 16.74 -12.93
CA LEU A 111 8.12 15.89 -12.04
C LEU A 111 8.96 14.72 -11.50
N LEU A 112 9.74 14.08 -12.36
CA LEU A 112 10.59 12.96 -11.95
C LEU A 112 11.68 13.40 -10.98
N ASP A 113 12.30 14.56 -11.23
CA ASP A 113 13.30 15.15 -10.33
C ASP A 113 12.69 15.44 -8.95
N ALA A 114 11.50 16.06 -8.90
CA ALA A 114 10.78 16.30 -7.65
C ALA A 114 10.44 14.98 -6.92
N HIS A 115 9.96 13.97 -7.64
CA HIS A 115 9.67 12.66 -7.08
C HIS A 115 10.93 11.99 -6.49
N HIS A 116 12.08 12.13 -7.16
CA HIS A 116 13.35 11.62 -6.69
C HIS A 116 13.86 12.37 -5.46
N GLU A 117 13.57 13.66 -5.32
CA GLU A 117 13.84 14.42 -4.10
C GLU A 117 13.01 13.91 -2.93
N HIS A 118 11.71 13.65 -3.14
CA HIS A 118 10.85 13.04 -2.12
C HIS A 118 11.32 11.63 -1.73
N PHE A 119 11.66 10.79 -2.72
CA PHE A 119 12.26 9.48 -2.48
C PHE A 119 13.53 9.56 -1.63
N ARG A 120 14.44 10.49 -1.94
CA ARG A 120 15.66 10.73 -1.15
C ARG A 120 15.34 11.15 0.27
N ALA A 121 14.36 12.05 0.46
CA ALA A 121 13.94 12.49 1.79
C ALA A 121 13.41 11.32 2.65
N VAL A 122 12.59 10.44 2.06
CA VAL A 122 12.09 9.24 2.75
C VAL A 122 13.23 8.29 3.10
N CYS A 123 14.17 8.04 2.19
CA CYS A 123 15.32 7.17 2.45
C CYS A 123 16.23 7.71 3.56
N LEU A 124 16.43 9.03 3.64
CA LEU A 124 17.17 9.66 4.73
C LEU A 124 16.45 9.48 6.07
N ALA A 125 15.12 9.67 6.10
CA ALA A 125 14.34 9.47 7.31
C ALA A 125 14.36 8.01 7.80
N LEU A 126 14.25 7.05 6.87
CA LEU A 126 14.39 5.61 7.15
C LEU A 126 15.74 5.27 7.76
N LYS A 127 16.82 5.76 7.14
CA LYS A 127 18.18 5.56 7.63
C LYS A 127 18.37 6.14 9.03
N ASP A 128 17.83 7.33 9.30
CA ASP A 128 17.99 7.97 10.60
C ASP A 128 17.20 7.27 11.73
N GLU A 129 16.23 6.42 11.40
CA GLU A 129 15.46 5.59 12.33
C GLU A 129 15.91 4.11 12.33
N ASP A 130 17.03 3.82 11.68
CA ASP A 130 17.60 2.46 11.57
C ASP A 130 16.59 1.45 10.99
N VAL A 131 15.88 1.87 9.94
CA VAL A 131 14.91 1.05 9.22
C VAL A 131 15.51 0.56 7.92
N ASP A 132 15.65 -0.75 7.80
CA ASP A 132 16.10 -1.42 6.58
C ASP A 132 14.96 -1.62 5.59
N LEU A 133 15.29 -1.55 4.29
CA LEU A 133 14.39 -1.84 3.19
C LEU A 133 14.52 -3.30 2.76
N ASP A 134 13.39 -3.94 2.52
CA ASP A 134 13.30 -5.13 1.69
C ASP A 134 13.19 -4.70 0.22
N VAL A 135 14.33 -4.74 -0.47
CA VAL A 135 14.45 -4.31 -1.86
C VAL A 135 13.57 -5.13 -2.80
N SER A 136 13.23 -6.38 -2.45
CA SER A 136 12.41 -7.26 -3.29
C SER A 136 10.96 -6.77 -3.43
N GLY A 137 10.45 -6.09 -2.39
CA GLY A 137 9.11 -5.50 -2.37
C GLY A 137 9.08 -4.03 -2.81
N CYS A 138 10.20 -3.45 -3.25
CA CYS A 138 10.23 -2.06 -3.71
C CYS A 138 9.83 -1.93 -5.18
N VAL A 139 9.07 -0.89 -5.50
CA VAL A 139 8.70 -0.51 -6.87
C VAL A 139 9.04 0.97 -7.06
N PHE A 140 9.75 1.31 -8.13
CA PHE A 140 10.21 2.67 -8.39
C PHE A 140 9.52 3.25 -9.63
N ASP A 141 9.16 4.53 -9.56
CA ASP A 141 8.68 5.34 -10.68
C ASP A 141 7.50 4.71 -11.46
N ALA A 142 6.63 3.99 -10.75
CA ALA A 142 5.41 3.40 -11.30
C ALA A 142 4.48 4.50 -11.82
N LYS A 143 3.89 4.28 -13.00
CA LYS A 143 3.00 5.26 -13.66
C LYS A 143 1.54 5.17 -13.19
N SER A 144 1.26 4.27 -12.27
CA SER A 144 -0.05 4.12 -11.63
C SER A 144 0.11 3.50 -10.26
N VAL A 145 -0.84 3.82 -9.37
CA VAL A 145 -0.87 3.25 -8.02
C VAL A 145 -1.02 1.72 -8.02
N LEU A 146 -1.70 1.17 -9.03
CA LEU A 146 -1.84 -0.27 -9.22
C LEU A 146 -0.51 -0.95 -9.52
N GLN A 147 0.33 -0.33 -10.37
CA GLN A 147 1.70 -0.81 -10.62
C GLN A 147 2.58 -0.72 -9.38
N ALA A 148 2.33 0.25 -8.50
CA ALA A 148 2.98 0.33 -7.19
C ALA A 148 2.43 -0.68 -6.16
N GLY A 149 1.46 -1.53 -6.53
CA GLY A 149 0.91 -2.57 -5.66
C GLY A 149 -0.17 -2.08 -4.70
N PHE A 150 -0.88 -1.00 -5.04
CA PHE A 150 -1.98 -0.48 -4.23
C PHE A 150 -3.24 -0.25 -5.06
N GLN A 151 -4.40 -0.36 -4.42
CA GLN A 151 -5.66 0.14 -4.96
C GLN A 151 -6.18 1.26 -4.06
N LEU A 152 -6.66 2.34 -4.68
CA LEU A 152 -7.21 3.50 -4.01
C LEU A 152 -8.69 3.65 -4.35
N ASP A 153 -9.49 4.07 -3.37
CA ASP A 153 -10.88 4.47 -3.60
C ASP A 153 -11.25 5.69 -2.74
N ALA A 154 -11.95 6.65 -3.32
CA ALA A 154 -12.36 7.86 -2.61
C ALA A 154 -13.60 7.55 -1.76
N LEU A 155 -13.46 7.58 -0.43
CA LEU A 155 -14.60 7.40 0.48
C LEU A 155 -15.35 8.71 0.70
N SER A 156 -14.62 9.81 0.73
CA SER A 156 -15.11 11.18 0.85
C SER A 156 -14.04 12.14 0.31
N PRO A 157 -14.33 13.44 0.12
CA PRO A 157 -13.35 14.40 -0.39
C PRO A 157 -12.05 14.51 0.43
N GLU A 158 -12.05 14.07 1.69
CA GLU A 158 -10.90 14.20 2.59
C GLU A 158 -10.30 12.84 3.00
N THR A 159 -10.84 11.73 2.47
CA THR A 159 -10.50 10.39 2.95
C THR A 159 -10.43 9.38 1.82
N VAL A 160 -9.36 8.60 1.79
CA VAL A 160 -9.09 7.58 0.77
C VAL A 160 -9.02 6.20 1.43
N LEU A 161 -9.75 5.23 0.88
CA LEU A 161 -9.53 3.81 1.16
C LEU A 161 -8.27 3.37 0.42
N VAL A 162 -7.31 2.83 1.17
CA VAL A 162 -6.06 2.31 0.61
C VAL A 162 -6.03 0.81 0.85
N ILE A 163 -5.87 0.05 -0.22
CA ILE A 163 -5.76 -1.40 -0.21
C ILE A 163 -4.35 -1.74 -0.67
N ASP A 164 -3.57 -2.38 0.21
CA ASP A 164 -2.30 -2.98 -0.15
C ASP A 164 -2.56 -4.31 -0.86
N LEU A 165 -1.99 -4.47 -2.06
CA LEU A 165 -2.14 -5.65 -2.91
C LEU A 165 -0.92 -6.57 -2.84
N VAL A 166 0.16 -6.13 -2.20
CA VAL A 166 1.32 -6.99 -1.98
C VAL A 166 1.12 -7.64 -0.61
N ASP A 167 0.64 -8.88 -0.66
CA ASP A 167 0.49 -9.71 0.53
C ASP A 167 1.85 -9.93 1.16
N ASN A 168 1.94 -9.61 2.45
CA ASN A 168 3.11 -9.90 3.28
C ASN A 168 2.98 -11.27 3.97
N ASP A 169 2.01 -12.08 3.53
CA ASP A 169 1.66 -13.38 4.09
C ASP A 169 2.59 -14.46 3.50
N ASP A 170 3.71 -14.69 4.19
CA ASP A 170 4.35 -16.00 4.32
C ASP A 170 3.40 -16.97 5.08
N ASP A 171 2.19 -17.19 4.57
CA ASP A 171 1.20 -18.09 5.17
C ASP A 171 0.35 -18.80 4.09
N ASP A 172 0.98 -19.18 2.97
CA ASP A 172 0.52 -20.30 2.13
C ASP A 172 1.52 -21.47 2.27
N ASP A 173 1.48 -22.08 3.46
CA ASP A 173 1.66 -23.53 3.59
C ASP A 173 0.51 -24.21 2.80
N ASP A 174 0.63 -24.32 1.48
CA ASP A 174 -0.13 -25.33 0.73
C ASP A 174 0.84 -26.35 0.13
N ALA A 175 0.67 -27.55 0.66
CA ALA A 175 1.58 -28.67 0.59
C ALA A 175 1.86 -29.16 -0.84
N GLU A 176 3.09 -29.61 -1.02
CA GLU A 176 3.59 -30.47 -2.10
C GLU A 176 2.53 -31.48 -2.56
N ASP A 177 2.08 -31.39 -3.82
CA ASP A 177 1.55 -32.54 -4.55
C ASP A 177 2.57 -32.92 -5.62
N ASP A 178 3.49 -33.79 -5.19
CA ASP A 178 4.50 -34.46 -5.99
C ASP A 178 3.80 -35.51 -6.88
N ASP A 179 3.16 -35.07 -7.96
CA ASP A 179 2.64 -35.97 -9.00
C ASP A 179 3.77 -36.28 -10.00
N ASP A 180 4.66 -37.17 -9.55
CA ASP A 180 5.72 -37.82 -10.31
C ASP A 180 5.09 -38.84 -11.28
N GLU A 181 4.50 -38.37 -12.37
CA GLU A 181 4.06 -39.23 -13.49
C GLU A 181 5.30 -39.61 -14.34
N GLU A 182 6.01 -40.65 -13.89
CA GLU A 182 7.11 -41.28 -14.62
C GLU A 182 6.59 -41.83 -15.96
N VAL A 183 6.86 -41.10 -17.04
CA VAL A 183 6.52 -41.52 -18.41
C VAL A 183 7.42 -42.70 -18.81
N THR A 184 6.93 -43.93 -18.62
CA THR A 184 7.67 -45.12 -19.06
C THR A 184 7.58 -45.30 -20.59
N GLU A 185 8.72 -45.22 -21.28
CA GLU A 185 8.86 -45.41 -22.74
C GLU A 185 8.64 -46.85 -23.24
N GLU A 186 7.79 -47.66 -22.60
CA GLU A 186 7.48 -49.04 -23.03
C GLU A 186 6.07 -49.24 -23.63
N SER A 187 5.26 -48.18 -23.76
CA SER A 187 3.87 -48.29 -24.27
C SER A 187 3.70 -48.00 -25.78
N LEU A 188 4.76 -48.06 -26.59
CA LEU A 188 4.67 -47.97 -28.06
C LEU A 188 4.84 -49.32 -28.79
N GLY A 189 4.75 -50.42 -28.05
CA GLY A 189 4.98 -51.76 -28.57
C GLY A 189 3.74 -52.61 -28.85
N ALA A 190 2.67 -52.11 -29.50
CA ALA A 190 1.64 -53.01 -30.07
C ALA A 190 0.60 -52.32 -30.96
N LEU A 191 0.91 -52.02 -32.22
CA LEU A 191 -0.08 -52.15 -33.30
C LEU A 191 0.59 -52.74 -34.54
N GLY A 192 0.48 -54.06 -34.64
CA GLY A 192 0.89 -54.82 -35.82
C GLY A 192 0.05 -54.45 -37.05
N MET A 193 0.72 -54.31 -38.18
CA MET A 193 0.10 -54.46 -39.50
C MET A 193 0.36 -55.87 -39.98
N THR A 194 -0.67 -56.70 -39.86
CA THR A 194 -0.81 -57.97 -40.54
C THR A 194 -1.37 -57.75 -41.95
N SER A 195 -0.97 -58.67 -42.84
CA SER A 195 -1.46 -58.96 -44.20
C SER A 195 -0.73 -58.29 -45.36
#